data_AF-A0A1B6J330-F1
#
_entry.id   AF-A0A1B6J330-F1
#
_cell.length_a   1.000
_cell.length_b   1.000
_cell.length_c   1.000
_cell.angle_alpha   90.00
_cell.angle_beta   90.00
_cell.angle_gamma   90.00
#
_symmetry.space_group_name_H-M   'P 1'
#
loop_
_entity.id
_entity.type
_entity.pdbx_description
1 polymer ?
#
loop_
_entity_poly.entity_id
_entity_poly.type
_entity_poly.pdbx_seq_one_letter_code
_entity_poly.pdbx_strand_id
1 'polypeptide(L)'
;TTTVIITTHYIDETRQAGLIGLMRGGRFLAEESPADLLHKHNCDSLENVFLKLSIIQNKGKRRRSSILMEVTAAATAAMPDIEGGHVNEAYDNTSEISGEFGDNVSLSSRLPVAADPVDPLPPDEEVEWSLTDLCSVYKSNHMKALIWKNALWMLRNVGIMMFIIGLPVMQIVLFCLSIGKDPRGLALAVVNHEINNSISDCSQINTPDLISCQYLKQLEMKTLKLKYFGNYEEAVESVHDGHTWGVLEFPQEYSSSLITRLNDSSGTNDAILNQSEVNINLDMSNQQISFMLRRDLYTAYEELGHVYAEKFGLNPELLKIPIRFNKPVYGPPVPNFTDFAAPGVMLTIIFFLAVALTSGAMLVERNEGIMERGLVSGITGVEILTAHVITQFLVMLGQSVMVVGFALFVFDVTNHGDVIWVLVLVVLDGMCGMTFGFVVSCVTDSERNATYLALGSFLPFVMLCGIIWPVQGMHTILRTISWFLPLTLSTESLRTILAKGWAIHSPTVFAGYISMGLWIIVFMVSSILLIKFKKG
;
A
#
# COMPACT_ATOMS: atom_id res chain seq x y z
N THR A 1 1.24 -7.69 64.21
CA THR A 1 0.95 -6.31 63.75
C THR A 1 0.53 -6.40 62.30
N THR A 2 -0.71 -6.01 62.00
CA THR A 2 -1.27 -6.01 60.64
C THR A 2 -1.03 -4.64 60.03
N THR A 3 -0.25 -4.57 58.95
CA THR A 3 -0.04 -3.35 58.17
C THR A 3 -1.01 -3.34 57.00
N VAL A 4 -1.85 -2.31 56.89
CA VAL A 4 -2.80 -2.13 55.80
C VAL A 4 -2.30 -0.98 54.93
N ILE A 5 -2.05 -1.25 53.64
CA ILE A 5 -1.63 -0.24 52.67
C ILE A 5 -2.87 0.22 51.90
N ILE A 6 -3.12 1.53 51.89
CA ILE A 6 -4.27 2.15 51.23
C ILE A 6 -3.74 3.23 50.28
N THR A 7 -4.21 3.22 49.04
CA THR A 7 -3.92 4.26 48.04
C THR A 7 -5.19 5.07 47.78
N THR A 8 -5.10 6.39 47.86
CA THR A 8 -6.22 7.32 47.60
C THR A 8 -5.81 8.41 46.63
N HIS A 9 -6.79 8.96 45.90
CA HIS A 9 -6.63 10.14 45.04
C HIS A 9 -6.74 11.46 45.80
N TYR A 10 -7.27 11.46 47.03
CA TYR A 10 -7.40 12.65 47.86
C TYR A 10 -6.35 12.64 48.97
N ILE A 11 -5.36 13.52 48.86
CA ILE A 11 -4.18 13.54 49.74
C ILE A 11 -4.59 13.72 51.21
N ASP A 12 -5.63 14.53 51.48
CA ASP A 12 -6.07 14.81 52.85
C ASP A 12 -6.77 13.62 53.54
N GLU A 13 -7.25 12.61 52.81
CA GLU A 13 -7.77 11.37 53.42
C GLU A 13 -6.67 10.58 54.14
N THR A 14 -5.41 10.79 53.77
CA THR A 14 -4.25 10.14 54.39
C THR A 14 -3.83 10.76 55.72
N ARG A 15 -4.48 11.85 56.16
CA ARG A 15 -4.18 12.54 57.42
C ARG A 15 -4.35 11.66 58.66
N GLN A 16 -5.20 10.65 58.60
CA GLN A 16 -5.46 9.71 59.70
C GLN A 16 -4.54 8.48 59.67
N ALA A 17 -3.66 8.35 58.67
CA ALA A 17 -2.74 7.23 58.56
C ALA A 17 -1.54 7.39 59.50
N GLY A 18 -1.01 6.26 59.99
CA GLY A 18 0.18 6.26 60.86
C GLY A 18 1.48 6.62 60.12
N LEU A 19 1.55 6.30 58.83
CA LEU A 19 2.67 6.59 57.94
C LEU A 19 2.12 6.90 56.54
N ILE A 20 2.65 7.91 55.88
CA ILE A 20 2.30 8.25 54.50
C ILE A 20 3.55 8.28 53.62
N GLY A 21 3.44 7.69 52.45
CA GLY A 21 4.46 7.77 51.39
C GLY A 21 3.95 8.66 50.26
N LEU A 22 4.61 9.80 50.02
CA LEU A 22 4.31 10.68 48.90
C LEU A 22 5.20 10.32 47.72
N MET A 23 4.62 10.08 46.54
CA MET A 23 5.37 9.64 45.35
C MET A 23 5.00 10.48 44.12
N ARG A 24 6.00 10.85 43.31
CA ARG A 24 5.79 11.53 42.02
C ARG A 24 6.84 11.14 41.00
N GLY A 25 6.40 10.77 39.79
CA GLY A 25 7.30 10.38 38.69
C GLY A 25 8.12 9.13 39.00
N GLY A 26 7.51 8.15 39.69
CA GLY A 26 8.15 6.88 40.06
C GLY A 26 9.17 6.97 41.20
N ARG A 27 9.21 8.09 41.95
CA ARG A 27 10.13 8.28 43.08
C ARG A 27 9.40 8.78 44.32
N PHE A 28 9.79 8.29 45.49
CA PHE A 28 9.33 8.84 46.76
C PHE A 28 9.86 10.25 46.97
N LEU A 29 8.96 11.15 47.35
CA LEU A 29 9.26 12.51 47.75
C LEU A 29 9.49 12.61 49.26
N ALA A 30 8.72 11.84 50.05
CA ALA A 30 8.85 11.73 51.49
C ALA A 30 8.11 10.47 51.99
N GLU A 31 8.56 9.92 53.12
CA GLU A 31 7.92 8.82 53.84
C GLU A 31 8.02 9.11 55.34
N GLU A 32 6.93 9.58 55.95
CA GLU A 32 6.90 9.99 57.37
C GLU A 32 5.44 10.04 57.86
N SER A 33 5.23 10.33 59.15
CA SER A 33 3.87 10.54 59.66
C SER A 33 3.28 11.86 59.11
N PRO A 34 1.95 11.96 58.90
CA PRO A 34 1.32 13.20 58.42
C PRO A 34 1.61 14.42 59.31
N ALA A 35 1.65 14.24 60.63
CA ALA A 35 1.90 15.32 61.58
C ALA A 35 3.34 15.85 61.48
N ASP A 36 4.32 14.94 61.34
CA ASP A 36 5.73 15.32 61.20
C ASP A 36 5.98 16.05 59.89
N LEU A 37 5.35 15.62 58.80
CA LEU A 37 5.49 16.29 57.50
C LEU A 37 4.92 17.71 57.49
N LEU A 38 3.77 17.93 58.12
CA LEU A 38 3.18 19.26 58.25
C LEU A 38 4.07 20.18 59.09
N HIS A 39 4.61 19.68 60.20
CA HIS A 39 5.51 20.43 61.08
C HIS A 39 6.84 20.75 60.40
N LYS A 40 7.49 19.76 59.78
CA LYS A 40 8.79 19.87 59.11
C LYS A 40 8.77 20.84 57.93
N HIS A 41 7.66 20.89 57.20
CA HIS A 41 7.51 21.79 56.04
C HIS A 41 6.75 23.08 56.34
N ASN A 42 6.30 23.28 57.59
CA ASN A 42 5.53 24.41 58.09
C ASN A 42 4.35 24.75 57.16
N CYS A 43 3.44 23.79 57.01
CA CYS A 43 2.29 23.87 56.11
C CYS A 43 1.01 23.44 56.81
N ASP A 44 -0.12 24.03 56.44
CA ASP A 44 -1.43 23.76 57.07
C ASP A 44 -2.17 22.56 56.45
N SER A 45 -1.77 22.12 55.26
CA SER A 45 -2.35 20.98 54.54
C SER A 45 -1.27 20.10 53.89
N LEU A 46 -1.58 18.81 53.71
CA LEU A 46 -0.66 17.85 53.08
C LEU A 46 -0.49 18.13 51.59
N GLU A 47 -1.50 18.73 50.94
CA GLU A 47 -1.40 19.21 49.57
C GLU A 47 -0.31 20.28 49.41
N ASN A 48 -0.21 21.22 50.35
CA ASN A 48 0.83 22.25 50.36
C ASN A 48 2.22 21.64 50.57
N VAL A 49 2.34 20.61 51.42
CA VAL A 49 3.58 19.86 51.60
C VAL A 49 3.97 19.16 50.29
N PHE A 50 3.03 18.48 49.64
CA PHE A 50 3.26 17.79 48.38
C PHE A 50 3.67 18.75 47.25
N LEU A 51 3.02 19.92 47.17
CA LEU A 51 3.36 20.99 46.23
C LEU A 51 4.78 21.51 46.47
N LYS A 52 5.16 21.74 47.73
CA LYS A 52 6.49 22.23 48.11
C LYS A 52 7.58 21.21 47.74
N LEU A 53 7.38 19.94 48.07
CA LEU A 53 8.28 18.84 47.70
C LEU A 53 8.39 18.67 46.17
N SER A 54 7.26 18.82 45.49
CA SER A 54 7.18 18.82 44.02
C SER A 54 7.99 19.94 43.38
N ILE A 55 7.93 21.17 43.92
CA ILE A 55 8.71 22.30 43.44
C ILE A 55 10.20 22.06 43.67
N ILE A 56 10.58 21.48 44.81
CA ILE A 56 11.97 21.12 45.12
C ILE A 56 12.49 20.08 44.13
N GLN A 57 11.70 19.04 43.83
CA GLN A 57 12.04 18.03 42.83
C GLN A 57 12.29 18.65 41.44
N ASN A 58 11.44 19.61 41.03
CA ASN A 58 11.60 20.32 39.76
C ASN A 58 12.84 21.25 39.74
N LYS A 59 13.15 21.93 40.85
CA LYS A 59 14.38 22.74 40.97
C LYS A 59 15.63 21.85 40.87
N GLY A 60 15.62 20.65 41.46
CA GLY A 60 16.70 19.67 41.33
C GLY A 60 16.94 19.22 39.88
N LYS A 61 15.86 19.01 39.10
CA LYS A 61 15.97 18.69 37.66
C LYS A 61 16.58 19.83 36.85
N ARG A 62 16.17 21.09 37.10
CA ARG A 62 16.76 22.29 36.44
C ARG A 62 18.24 22.49 36.73
N ARG A 63 18.69 22.17 37.95
CA ARG A 63 20.10 22.29 38.35
C ARG A 63 20.99 21.23 37.68
N ARG A 64 20.47 20.02 37.47
CA ARG A 64 21.16 18.98 36.70
C ARG A 64 21.29 19.34 35.22
N SER A 65 20.26 19.93 34.60
CA SER A 65 20.34 20.36 33.20
C SER A 65 21.25 21.58 33.00
N SER A 66 21.35 22.51 33.97
CA SER A 66 22.33 23.60 33.88
C SER A 66 23.78 23.14 34.04
N ILE A 67 24.04 22.16 34.93
CA ILE A 67 25.38 21.57 35.09
C ILE A 67 25.77 20.76 33.85
N LEU A 68 24.85 20.01 33.25
CA LEU A 68 25.10 19.26 32.01
C LEU A 68 25.44 20.21 30.86
N MET A 69 24.79 21.38 30.80
CA MET A 69 25.02 22.42 29.80
C MET A 69 26.35 23.16 30.01
N GLU A 70 26.79 23.33 31.26
CA GLU A 70 28.09 23.92 31.59
C GLU A 70 29.25 22.95 31.31
N VAL A 71 29.04 21.64 31.52
CA VAL A 71 29.99 20.58 31.17
C VAL A 71 30.10 20.39 29.65
N THR A 72 28.99 20.46 28.90
CA THR A 72 29.05 20.46 27.43
C THR A 72 29.67 21.74 26.87
N ALA A 73 29.41 22.91 27.47
CA ALA A 73 30.04 24.17 27.07
C ALA A 73 31.56 24.14 27.30
N ALA A 74 32.03 23.58 28.41
CA ALA A 74 33.46 23.40 28.70
C ALA A 74 34.13 22.39 27.76
N ALA A 75 33.39 21.36 27.31
CA ALA A 75 33.87 20.41 26.31
C ALA A 75 33.93 21.01 24.89
N THR A 76 33.02 21.93 24.54
CA THR A 76 33.03 22.64 23.25
C THR A 76 34.06 23.77 23.18
N ALA A 77 34.47 24.35 24.32
CA ALA A 77 35.51 25.38 24.39
C ALA A 77 36.94 24.85 24.15
N ALA A 78 37.11 23.53 23.97
CA ALA A 78 38.41 22.88 23.72
C ALA A 78 38.73 22.67 22.22
N MET A 79 37.93 23.22 21.30
CA MET A 79 38.25 23.24 19.86
C MET A 79 38.59 24.67 19.42
N PRO A 80 39.67 24.89 18.63
CA PRO A 80 40.04 26.23 18.18
C PRO A 80 39.12 26.72 17.05
N ASP A 81 38.68 27.97 17.18
CA ASP A 81 37.86 28.72 16.22
C ASP A 81 38.61 29.01 14.91
N ILE A 82 37.89 28.96 13.78
CA ILE A 82 38.26 29.59 12.51
C ILE A 82 37.30 30.75 12.27
N GLU A 83 37.86 31.94 12.06
CA GLU A 83 37.19 33.23 11.92
C GLU A 83 36.29 33.37 10.68
N GLY A 84 35.19 34.11 10.85
CA GLY A 84 34.63 34.96 9.80
C GLY A 84 33.09 34.98 9.69
N GLY A 85 32.48 36.17 9.88
CA GLY A 85 31.20 36.49 9.24
C GLY A 85 30.10 37.15 10.08
N HIS A 86 30.28 38.42 10.42
CA HIS A 86 29.33 39.54 10.22
C HIS A 86 27.81 39.28 9.91
N VAL A 87 26.94 39.98 10.66
CA VAL A 87 25.80 40.86 10.22
C VAL A 87 24.41 40.60 10.85
N ASN A 88 24.03 41.61 11.66
CA ASN A 88 22.76 42.34 11.84
C ASN A 88 21.49 41.76 12.47
N GLU A 89 21.08 42.54 13.49
CA GLU A 89 19.72 42.80 13.97
C GLU A 89 18.79 43.36 12.89
N ALA A 90 17.54 42.91 12.87
CA ALA A 90 16.40 43.69 12.41
C ALA A 90 15.10 43.19 13.07
N TYR A 91 14.36 44.17 13.62
CA TYR A 91 12.97 44.21 14.06
C TYR A 91 11.99 43.24 13.35
N ASP A 92 10.99 42.69 14.04
CA ASP A 92 9.73 43.39 14.33
C ASP A 92 8.83 42.57 15.27
N ASN A 93 8.21 43.26 16.24
CA ASN A 93 7.30 42.71 17.23
C ASN A 93 5.95 43.41 17.02
N THR A 94 4.96 42.69 16.50
CA THR A 94 3.56 43.12 16.59
C THR A 94 2.69 41.94 16.97
N SER A 95 2.14 42.07 18.16
CA SER A 95 1.19 41.23 18.88
C SER A 95 -0.13 41.03 18.13
N GLU A 96 -0.65 39.80 18.15
CA GLU A 96 -2.07 39.58 18.45
C GLU A 96 -2.33 38.24 19.16
N ILE A 97 -3.17 38.36 20.19
CA ILE A 97 -3.52 37.47 21.30
C ILE A 97 -4.34 36.25 20.87
N SER A 98 -4.04 35.06 21.43
CA SER A 98 -5.06 34.09 21.89
C SER A 98 -4.48 32.92 22.71
N GLY A 99 -4.79 32.88 24.02
CA GLY A 99 -5.04 31.64 24.79
C GLY A 99 -3.86 30.79 25.27
N GLU A 100 -3.06 31.29 26.23
CA GLU A 100 -2.07 30.51 27.00
C GLU A 100 -2.72 29.56 28.04
N PHE A 101 -2.19 28.33 28.10
CA PHE A 101 -1.74 27.74 29.36
C PHE A 101 -0.41 27.03 29.10
N GLY A 102 0.68 27.57 29.62
CA GLY A 102 1.94 26.85 29.73
C GLY A 102 3.16 27.65 29.31
N ASP A 103 3.78 28.26 30.32
CA ASP A 103 5.19 28.64 30.40
C ASP A 103 5.66 29.81 29.54
N ASN A 104 5.94 30.96 30.19
CA ASN A 104 7.25 31.63 30.14
C ASN A 104 7.42 32.82 31.13
N VAL A 105 8.51 32.76 31.89
CA VAL A 105 9.36 33.85 32.43
C VAL A 105 8.79 34.82 33.50
N SER A 106 9.41 34.83 34.69
CA SER A 106 9.99 36.07 35.25
C SER A 106 10.98 35.88 36.42
N LEU A 107 11.98 36.76 36.35
CA LEU A 107 13.08 37.22 37.19
C LEU A 107 13.25 36.76 38.66
N SER A 108 14.50 36.35 38.94
CA SER A 108 15.42 36.89 39.95
C SER A 108 14.85 37.34 41.31
N SER A 109 15.17 36.56 42.34
CA SER A 109 15.74 37.13 43.58
C SER A 109 16.77 36.16 44.18
N ARG A 110 18.00 36.67 44.33
CA ARG A 110 19.13 36.01 45.00
C ARG A 110 18.97 36.16 46.51
N LEU A 111 19.04 35.06 47.25
CA LEU A 111 19.54 35.00 48.63
C LEU A 111 20.24 33.64 48.81
N PRO A 112 21.51 33.59 49.24
CA PRO A 112 22.20 32.32 49.46
C PRO A 112 21.84 31.82 50.87
N VAL A 113 21.08 30.73 50.96
CA VAL A 113 21.00 29.95 52.20
C VAL A 113 21.98 28.78 52.03
N ALA A 114 22.94 28.70 52.93
CA ALA A 114 23.94 27.63 53.00
C ALA A 114 23.23 26.27 53.05
N ALA A 115 23.62 25.36 52.16
CA ALA A 115 23.13 23.99 52.15
C ALA A 115 24.15 23.10 52.87
N ASP A 116 23.70 22.41 53.91
CA ASP A 116 24.44 21.32 54.55
C ASP A 116 24.66 20.15 53.56
N PRO A 117 25.75 19.38 53.70
CA PRO A 117 26.09 18.32 52.76
C PRO A 117 25.11 17.15 52.90
N VAL A 118 24.41 16.83 51.82
CA VAL A 118 23.61 15.62 51.67
C VAL A 118 24.53 14.50 51.19
N ASP A 119 24.49 13.35 51.87
CA ASP A 119 25.28 12.17 51.50
C ASP A 119 25.05 11.76 50.04
N PRO A 120 26.10 11.40 49.28
CA PRO A 120 25.94 10.94 47.91
C PRO A 120 25.22 9.58 47.89
N LEU A 121 24.23 9.48 47.00
CA LEU A 121 23.57 8.23 46.65
C LEU A 121 24.59 7.19 46.17
N PRO A 122 24.37 5.89 46.45
CA PRO A 122 25.27 4.82 46.00
C PRO A 122 25.40 4.83 44.47
N PRO A 123 26.58 4.48 43.94
CA PRO A 123 26.84 4.49 42.50
C PRO A 123 25.97 3.47 41.76
N ASP A 124 25.52 3.84 40.57
CA ASP A 124 24.79 2.96 39.67
C ASP A 124 25.73 1.80 39.24
N GLU A 125 25.33 0.56 39.48
CA GLU A 125 25.99 -0.61 38.90
C GLU A 125 25.76 -0.60 37.38
N GLU A 126 26.79 -0.24 36.61
CA GLU A 126 26.80 -0.41 35.17
C GLU A 126 26.87 -1.91 34.84
N VAL A 127 25.75 -2.50 34.44
CA VAL A 127 25.71 -3.90 33.99
C VAL A 127 26.35 -3.99 32.60
N GLU A 128 27.49 -4.67 32.51
CA GLU A 128 28.14 -5.03 31.25
C GLU A 128 27.20 -5.88 30.39
N TRP A 129 26.89 -5.42 29.18
CA TRP A 129 26.02 -6.13 28.24
C TRP A 129 26.82 -7.13 27.41
N SER A 130 26.41 -8.41 27.43
CA SER A 130 26.95 -9.46 26.56
C SER A 130 25.99 -9.79 25.40
N LEU A 131 26.52 -10.17 24.24
CA LEU A 131 25.72 -10.62 23.08
C LEU A 131 24.79 -11.82 23.40
N THR A 132 25.09 -12.59 24.44
CA THR A 132 24.22 -13.68 24.92
C THR A 132 22.94 -13.18 25.60
N ASP A 133 22.93 -11.97 26.16
CA ASP A 133 21.72 -11.39 26.76
C ASP A 133 20.72 -10.91 25.70
N LEU A 134 21.19 -10.65 24.47
CA LEU A 134 20.33 -10.37 23.31
C LEU A 134 19.45 -11.57 22.93
N CYS A 135 19.87 -12.79 23.27
CA CYS A 135 19.07 -14.01 23.11
C CYS A 135 18.26 -14.38 24.36
N SER A 136 18.56 -13.79 25.54
CA SER A 136 17.76 -13.95 26.77
C SER A 136 16.48 -13.08 26.80
N VAL A 137 16.21 -12.37 25.70
CA VAL A 137 15.13 -11.37 25.55
C VAL A 137 13.73 -11.95 25.76
N TYR A 138 13.54 -13.27 25.60
CA TYR A 138 12.23 -13.90 25.65
C TYR A 138 11.99 -14.72 26.91
N LYS A 139 11.09 -14.25 27.77
CA LYS A 139 10.52 -15.10 28.81
C LYS A 139 9.37 -15.91 28.20
N SER A 140 9.52 -17.24 28.14
CA SER A 140 8.51 -18.13 27.54
C SER A 140 7.11 -17.96 28.15
N ASN A 141 7.02 -17.62 29.44
CA ASN A 141 5.74 -17.39 30.12
C ASN A 141 5.05 -16.11 29.62
N HIS A 142 5.81 -15.03 29.38
CA HIS A 142 5.28 -13.78 28.85
C HIS A 142 4.75 -13.99 27.43
N MET A 143 5.56 -14.63 26.58
CA MET A 143 5.18 -14.91 25.19
C MET A 143 3.92 -15.77 25.10
N LYS A 144 3.83 -16.85 25.89
CA LYS A 144 2.64 -17.71 25.92
C LYS A 144 1.40 -16.94 26.37
N ALA A 145 1.52 -16.07 27.38
CA ALA A 145 0.41 -15.26 27.87
C ALA A 145 -0.06 -14.23 26.82
N LEU A 146 0.87 -13.55 26.15
CA LEU A 146 0.56 -12.57 25.10
C LEU A 146 -0.10 -13.22 23.87
N ILE A 147 0.45 -14.33 23.39
CA ILE A 147 -0.13 -15.10 22.29
C ILE A 147 -1.54 -15.57 22.66
N TRP A 148 -1.72 -16.11 23.86
CA TRP A 148 -3.02 -16.56 24.35
C TRP A 148 -4.03 -15.41 24.46
N LYS A 149 -3.60 -14.25 24.96
CA LYS A 149 -4.41 -13.02 25.02
C LYS A 149 -4.90 -12.61 23.63
N ASN A 150 -3.99 -12.51 22.67
CA ASN A 150 -4.29 -12.13 21.30
C ASN A 150 -5.20 -13.16 20.62
N ALA A 151 -4.93 -14.45 20.80
CA ALA A 151 -5.76 -15.53 20.28
C ALA A 151 -7.17 -15.53 20.86
N LEU A 152 -7.32 -15.30 22.17
CA LEU A 152 -8.63 -15.17 22.82
C LEU A 152 -9.41 -13.97 22.30
N TRP A 153 -8.76 -12.82 22.10
CA TRP A 153 -9.40 -11.65 21.51
C TRP A 153 -9.94 -11.97 20.10
N MET A 154 -9.14 -12.64 19.28
CA MET A 154 -9.53 -13.10 17.94
C MET A 154 -10.71 -14.08 17.97
N LEU A 155 -10.70 -15.05 18.89
CA LEU A 155 -11.76 -16.05 19.02
C LEU A 155 -13.07 -15.49 19.58
N ARG A 156 -13.00 -14.49 20.48
CA ARG A 156 -14.20 -13.87 21.06
C ARG A 156 -14.86 -12.87 20.10
N ASN A 157 -14.07 -12.23 19.23
CA ASN A 157 -14.57 -11.25 18.26
C ASN A 157 -14.83 -11.89 16.88
N VAL A 158 -15.69 -12.92 16.86
CA VAL A 158 -15.98 -13.71 15.64
C VAL A 158 -16.49 -12.85 14.48
N GLY A 159 -17.34 -11.84 14.75
CA GLY A 159 -17.88 -10.96 13.70
C GLY A 159 -16.79 -10.16 12.99
N ILE A 160 -15.85 -9.59 13.75
CA ILE A 160 -14.70 -8.85 13.21
C ILE A 160 -13.79 -9.82 12.44
N MET A 161 -13.51 -11.01 12.99
CA MET A 161 -12.69 -12.01 12.32
C MET A 161 -13.30 -12.51 10.99
N MET A 162 -14.60 -12.76 10.96
CA MET A 162 -15.30 -13.17 9.73
C MET A 162 -15.23 -12.07 8.67
N PHE A 163 -15.43 -10.80 9.07
CA PHE A 163 -15.27 -9.67 8.17
C PHE A 163 -13.85 -9.58 7.62
N ILE A 164 -12.85 -9.70 8.48
CA ILE A 164 -11.43 -9.66 8.11
C ILE A 164 -11.06 -10.77 7.11
N ILE A 165 -11.55 -12.00 7.33
CA ILE A 165 -11.27 -13.13 6.43
C ILE A 165 -12.06 -13.01 5.12
N GLY A 166 -13.30 -12.50 5.16
CA GLY A 166 -14.17 -12.37 3.99
C GLY A 166 -13.85 -11.18 3.09
N LEU A 167 -13.37 -10.07 3.65
CA LEU A 167 -13.05 -8.85 2.92
C LEU A 167 -12.05 -9.06 1.75
N PRO A 168 -10.91 -9.75 1.90
CA PRO A 168 -9.96 -9.95 0.80
C PRO A 168 -10.54 -10.82 -0.31
N VAL A 169 -11.38 -11.81 0.03
CA VAL A 169 -12.10 -12.63 -0.95
C VAL A 169 -13.10 -11.77 -1.74
N MET A 170 -13.85 -10.91 -1.04
CA MET A 170 -14.75 -9.97 -1.71
C MET A 170 -13.98 -9.03 -2.64
N GLN A 171 -12.83 -8.51 -2.21
CA GLN A 171 -12.00 -7.60 -3.01
C GLN A 171 -11.45 -8.27 -4.28
N ILE A 172 -10.91 -9.49 -4.19
CA ILE A 172 -10.41 -10.19 -5.38
C ILE A 172 -11.55 -10.56 -6.34
N VAL A 173 -12.71 -10.95 -5.81
CA VAL A 173 -13.92 -11.22 -6.61
C VAL A 173 -14.39 -9.97 -7.36
N LEU A 174 -14.48 -8.83 -6.65
CA LEU A 174 -14.85 -7.56 -7.28
C LEU A 174 -13.85 -7.14 -8.35
N PHE A 175 -12.55 -7.33 -8.10
CA PHE A 175 -11.50 -7.01 -9.06
C PHE A 175 -11.63 -7.84 -10.33
N CYS A 176 -11.67 -9.17 -10.23
CA CYS A 176 -11.75 -10.07 -11.38
C CYS A 176 -13.08 -9.97 -12.13
N LEU A 177 -14.17 -9.58 -11.47
CA LEU A 177 -15.45 -9.32 -12.16
C LEU A 177 -15.47 -7.98 -12.89
N SER A 178 -14.77 -6.97 -12.37
CA SER A 178 -14.81 -5.60 -12.91
C SER A 178 -13.74 -5.33 -13.97
N ILE A 179 -12.59 -6.02 -13.91
CA ILE A 179 -11.41 -5.69 -14.73
C ILE A 179 -11.03 -6.85 -15.66
N GLY A 180 -10.80 -6.51 -16.93
CA GLY A 180 -10.12 -7.33 -17.95
C GLY A 180 -11.00 -8.19 -18.85
N LYS A 181 -12.33 -8.07 -18.77
CA LYS A 181 -13.25 -8.65 -19.78
C LYS A 181 -13.40 -7.73 -20.98
N ASP A 182 -13.62 -8.32 -22.17
CA ASP A 182 -13.88 -7.57 -23.38
C ASP A 182 -15.22 -6.78 -23.29
N PRO A 183 -15.26 -5.51 -23.72
CA PRO A 183 -16.47 -4.70 -23.75
C PRO A 183 -17.47 -5.28 -24.75
N ARG A 184 -18.74 -5.35 -24.35
CA ARG A 184 -19.81 -5.90 -25.20
C ARG A 184 -20.71 -4.80 -25.72
N GLY A 185 -21.18 -4.94 -26.96
CA GLY A 185 -22.18 -4.05 -27.54
C GLY A 185 -21.61 -2.69 -27.97
N LEU A 186 -20.32 -2.63 -28.31
CA LEU A 186 -19.71 -1.47 -28.94
C LEU A 186 -20.36 -1.24 -30.31
N ALA A 187 -20.89 -0.03 -30.53
CA ALA A 187 -21.50 0.34 -31.80
C ALA A 187 -20.46 0.90 -32.78
N LEU A 188 -20.47 0.43 -34.01
CA LEU A 188 -19.55 0.83 -35.08
C LEU A 188 -20.35 1.33 -36.27
N ALA A 189 -20.04 2.52 -36.77
CA ALA A 189 -20.66 3.09 -37.95
C ALA A 189 -20.06 2.42 -39.20
N VAL A 190 -20.91 2.00 -40.13
CA VAL A 190 -20.51 1.32 -41.36
C VAL A 190 -21.10 2.07 -42.53
N VAL A 191 -20.22 2.46 -43.47
CA VAL A 191 -20.57 3.07 -44.74
C VAL A 191 -20.05 2.14 -45.82
N ASN A 192 -20.97 1.47 -46.51
CA ASN A 192 -20.62 0.53 -47.56
C ASN A 192 -21.05 1.07 -48.93
N HIS A 193 -20.10 1.64 -49.68
CA HIS A 193 -20.37 2.19 -51.01
C HIS A 193 -20.48 1.10 -52.10
N GLU A 194 -20.18 -0.17 -51.80
CA GLU A 194 -20.40 -1.28 -52.75
C GLU A 194 -21.89 -1.64 -52.91
N ILE A 195 -22.73 -1.19 -51.97
CA ILE A 195 -24.15 -1.50 -51.95
C ILE A 195 -24.93 -0.27 -52.42
N ASN A 196 -25.70 -0.42 -53.50
CA ASN A 196 -26.51 0.67 -54.09
C ASN A 196 -27.52 1.31 -53.11
N ASN A 197 -27.92 0.60 -52.05
CA ASN A 197 -28.69 1.12 -50.93
C ASN A 197 -27.79 1.19 -49.69
N SER A 198 -27.15 2.33 -49.46
CA SER A 198 -26.19 2.58 -48.37
C SER A 198 -26.76 2.44 -46.94
N ILE A 199 -28.06 2.16 -46.80
CA ILE A 199 -28.77 1.95 -45.53
C ILE A 199 -29.08 0.45 -45.27
N SER A 200 -28.90 -0.42 -46.28
CA SER A 200 -29.28 -1.82 -46.16
C SER A 200 -28.20 -2.68 -45.51
N ASP A 201 -28.62 -3.48 -44.53
CA ASP A 201 -27.79 -4.48 -43.88
C ASP A 201 -27.36 -5.57 -44.88
N CYS A 202 -26.09 -5.96 -44.84
CA CYS A 202 -25.52 -7.06 -45.62
C CYS A 202 -26.27 -8.39 -45.41
N SER A 203 -27.03 -8.54 -44.31
CA SER A 203 -27.89 -9.69 -44.06
C SER A 203 -29.08 -9.83 -45.02
N GLN A 204 -29.54 -8.73 -45.62
CA GLN A 204 -30.72 -8.70 -46.49
C GLN A 204 -30.38 -8.95 -47.97
N ILE A 205 -29.09 -8.88 -48.32
CA ILE A 205 -28.62 -9.01 -49.69
C ILE A 205 -27.96 -10.37 -49.85
N ASN A 206 -28.57 -11.21 -50.67
CA ASN A 206 -28.11 -12.58 -50.95
C ASN A 206 -26.95 -12.57 -51.98
N THR A 207 -25.93 -11.75 -51.74
CA THR A 207 -24.71 -11.66 -52.56
C THR A 207 -23.52 -12.26 -51.81
N PRO A 208 -23.36 -13.60 -51.84
CA PRO A 208 -22.28 -14.30 -51.13
C PRO A 208 -20.86 -13.93 -51.61
N ASP A 209 -20.73 -13.11 -52.64
CA ASP A 209 -19.47 -12.78 -53.30
C ASP A 209 -18.84 -11.44 -52.86
N LEU A 210 -19.55 -10.59 -52.09
CA LEU A 210 -18.96 -9.36 -51.56
C LEU A 210 -18.09 -9.65 -50.34
N ILE A 211 -16.81 -9.25 -50.43
CA ILE A 211 -15.82 -9.42 -49.37
C ILE A 211 -16.16 -8.49 -48.19
N SER A 212 -16.66 -7.27 -48.46
CA SER A 212 -17.10 -6.33 -47.43
C SER A 212 -18.17 -6.92 -46.51
N CYS A 213 -19.21 -7.53 -47.07
CA CYS A 213 -20.29 -8.13 -46.29
C CYS A 213 -19.83 -9.35 -45.47
N GLN A 214 -18.91 -10.16 -46.00
CA GLN A 214 -18.34 -11.25 -45.23
C GLN A 214 -17.49 -10.73 -44.06
N TYR A 215 -16.74 -9.65 -44.26
CA TYR A 215 -15.95 -9.02 -43.20
C TYR A 215 -16.86 -8.47 -42.09
N LEU A 216 -17.93 -7.76 -42.47
CA LEU A 216 -18.92 -7.24 -41.52
C LEU A 216 -19.59 -8.37 -40.72
N LYS A 217 -19.89 -9.51 -41.36
CA LYS A 217 -20.41 -10.70 -40.66
C LYS A 217 -19.42 -11.27 -39.63
N GLN A 218 -18.11 -11.25 -39.92
CA GLN A 218 -17.08 -11.65 -38.95
C GLN A 218 -17.04 -10.69 -37.74
N LEU A 219 -17.24 -9.39 -37.97
CA LEU A 219 -17.30 -8.39 -36.91
C LEU A 219 -18.53 -8.54 -36.00
N GLU A 220 -19.69 -8.87 -36.55
CA GLU A 220 -20.90 -9.15 -35.76
C GLU A 220 -20.72 -10.37 -34.84
N MET A 221 -20.02 -11.41 -35.32
CA MET A 221 -19.72 -12.59 -34.50
C MET A 221 -18.81 -12.25 -33.30
N LYS A 222 -18.04 -11.16 -33.36
CA LYS A 222 -17.22 -10.64 -32.25
C LYS A 222 -17.99 -9.69 -31.31
N THR A 223 -19.33 -9.71 -31.31
CA THR A 223 -20.22 -8.93 -30.40
C THR A 223 -20.25 -7.42 -30.63
N LEU A 224 -19.77 -6.95 -31.79
CA LEU A 224 -19.90 -5.57 -32.24
C LEU A 224 -21.31 -5.33 -32.80
N LYS A 225 -21.86 -4.14 -32.55
CA LYS A 225 -23.15 -3.70 -33.11
C LYS A 225 -22.89 -2.79 -34.30
N LEU A 226 -23.18 -3.25 -35.51
CA LEU A 226 -22.99 -2.45 -36.71
C LEU A 226 -24.20 -1.53 -36.92
N LYS A 227 -23.93 -0.24 -37.19
CA LYS A 227 -24.94 0.76 -37.58
C LYS A 227 -24.59 1.26 -38.97
N TYR A 228 -25.51 1.08 -39.91
CA TYR A 228 -25.30 1.45 -41.30
C TYR A 228 -25.70 2.91 -41.54
N PHE A 229 -24.88 3.64 -42.30
CA PHE A 229 -25.08 5.04 -42.64
C PHE A 229 -24.97 5.26 -44.15
N GLY A 230 -25.74 6.22 -44.65
CA GLY A 230 -25.81 6.51 -46.08
C GLY A 230 -24.55 7.19 -46.61
N ASN A 231 -24.00 8.11 -45.81
CA ASN A 231 -22.88 8.97 -46.16
C ASN A 231 -21.78 8.89 -45.10
N TYR A 232 -20.54 9.10 -45.53
CA TYR A 232 -19.37 9.16 -44.64
C TYR A 232 -19.48 10.28 -43.60
N GLU A 233 -19.96 11.46 -44.00
CA GLU A 233 -20.11 12.62 -43.11
C GLU A 233 -21.09 12.37 -41.97
N GLU A 234 -22.23 11.72 -42.26
CA GLU A 234 -23.24 11.34 -41.26
C GLU A 234 -22.69 10.29 -40.28
N ALA A 235 -21.89 9.34 -40.78
CA ALA A 235 -21.24 8.34 -39.94
C ALA A 235 -20.21 8.98 -39.00
N VAL A 236 -19.44 9.95 -39.47
CA VAL A 236 -18.48 10.70 -38.65
C VAL A 236 -19.19 11.58 -37.63
N GLU A 237 -20.30 12.23 -38.00
CA GLU A 237 -21.16 12.97 -37.07
C GLU A 237 -21.73 12.06 -35.97
N SER A 238 -22.10 10.82 -36.31
CA SER A 238 -22.52 9.82 -35.32
C SER A 238 -21.43 9.47 -34.29
N VAL A 239 -20.15 9.52 -34.68
CA VAL A 239 -19.03 9.35 -33.75
C VAL A 239 -18.85 10.61 -32.91
N HIS A 240 -18.96 11.81 -33.51
CA HIS A 240 -18.91 13.08 -32.77
C HIS A 240 -20.01 13.20 -31.72
N ASP A 241 -21.21 12.71 -32.01
CA ASP A 241 -22.34 12.67 -31.07
C ASP A 241 -22.20 11.56 -30.01
N GLY A 242 -21.20 10.68 -30.11
CA GLY A 242 -20.97 9.57 -29.18
C GLY A 242 -21.94 8.39 -29.35
N HIS A 243 -22.63 8.30 -30.49
CA HIS A 243 -23.54 7.18 -30.79
C HIS A 243 -22.81 5.93 -31.31
N THR A 244 -21.58 6.08 -31.80
CA THR A 244 -20.70 5.03 -32.31
C THR A 244 -19.24 5.30 -31.92
N TRP A 245 -18.42 4.24 -31.85
CA TRP A 245 -17.01 4.29 -31.42
C TRP A 245 -16.02 4.41 -32.58
N GLY A 246 -16.52 4.43 -33.82
CA GLY A 246 -15.69 4.55 -35.01
C GLY A 246 -16.49 4.34 -36.29
N VAL A 247 -15.86 4.69 -37.41
CA VAL A 247 -16.40 4.57 -38.77
C VAL A 247 -15.56 3.58 -39.55
N LEU A 248 -16.23 2.65 -40.23
CA LEU A 248 -15.69 1.79 -41.28
C LEU A 248 -16.29 2.23 -42.61
N GLU A 249 -15.44 2.60 -43.55
CA GLU A 249 -15.85 2.95 -44.90
C GLU A 249 -15.24 1.97 -45.91
N PHE A 250 -16.12 1.40 -46.75
CA PHE A 250 -15.75 0.56 -47.89
C PHE A 250 -15.95 1.33 -49.20
N PRO A 251 -14.92 1.47 -50.04
CA PRO A 251 -15.04 2.08 -51.38
C PRO A 251 -16.00 1.30 -52.30
N GLN A 252 -16.48 1.96 -53.37
CA GLN A 252 -17.49 1.40 -54.31
C GLN A 252 -17.10 0.09 -55.00
N GLU A 253 -15.81 -0.12 -55.25
CA GLU A 253 -15.28 -1.30 -55.95
C GLU A 253 -14.32 -2.11 -55.06
N TYR A 254 -14.56 -2.13 -53.75
CA TYR A 254 -13.65 -2.74 -52.77
C TYR A 254 -13.34 -4.21 -53.05
N SER A 255 -14.37 -5.04 -53.23
CA SER A 255 -14.25 -6.49 -53.41
C SER A 255 -13.55 -6.81 -54.74
N SER A 256 -13.92 -6.14 -55.83
CA SER A 256 -13.30 -6.33 -57.15
C SER A 256 -11.85 -5.84 -57.19
N SER A 257 -11.56 -4.69 -56.59
CA SER A 257 -10.21 -4.12 -56.52
C SER A 257 -9.29 -4.95 -55.61
N LEU A 258 -9.81 -5.49 -54.50
CA LEU A 258 -9.05 -6.41 -53.65
C LEU A 258 -8.70 -7.70 -54.39
N ILE A 259 -9.63 -8.30 -55.14
CA ILE A 259 -9.37 -9.48 -55.97
C ILE A 259 -8.33 -9.16 -57.06
N THR A 260 -8.45 -8.01 -57.71
CA THR A 260 -7.50 -7.56 -58.74
C THR A 260 -6.10 -7.38 -58.16
N ARG A 261 -5.99 -6.77 -56.96
CA ARG A 261 -4.74 -6.63 -56.19
C ARG A 261 -4.11 -7.97 -55.83
N LEU A 262 -4.91 -8.99 -55.54
CA LEU A 262 -4.42 -10.35 -55.24
C LEU A 262 -3.93 -11.10 -56.49
N ASN A 263 -4.54 -10.84 -57.65
CA ASN A 263 -4.23 -11.53 -58.90
C ASN A 263 -3.10 -10.88 -59.71
N ASP A 264 -2.92 -9.55 -59.62
CA ASP A 264 -1.88 -8.82 -60.35
C ASP A 264 -0.91 -8.11 -59.39
N SER A 265 0.25 -8.73 -59.19
CA SER A 265 1.31 -8.24 -58.30
C SER A 265 2.29 -7.26 -58.94
N SER A 266 2.20 -7.02 -60.26
CA SER A 266 3.27 -6.37 -61.04
C SER A 266 2.92 -5.01 -61.64
N GLY A 267 1.65 -4.58 -61.62
CA GLY A 267 1.19 -3.35 -62.28
C GLY A 267 -0.03 -2.67 -61.68
N THR A 268 -0.24 -2.76 -60.36
CA THR A 268 -1.43 -2.18 -59.71
C THR A 268 -1.33 -0.64 -59.68
N ASN A 269 -2.30 0.05 -60.30
CA ASN A 269 -2.43 1.52 -60.25
C ASN A 269 -2.81 1.99 -58.83
N ASP A 270 -2.38 3.18 -58.42
CA ASP A 270 -2.70 3.80 -57.12
C ASP A 270 -4.22 3.86 -56.84
N ALA A 271 -5.04 4.00 -57.89
CA ALA A 271 -6.49 3.99 -57.78
C ALA A 271 -7.05 2.65 -57.26
N ILE A 272 -6.47 1.52 -57.73
CA ILE A 272 -6.88 0.17 -57.29
C ILE A 272 -6.42 -0.05 -55.84
N LEU A 273 -5.23 0.46 -55.47
CA LEU A 273 -4.73 0.39 -54.10
C LEU A 273 -5.70 1.10 -53.14
N ASN A 274 -6.05 2.36 -53.43
CA ASN A 274 -6.96 3.14 -52.61
C ASN A 274 -8.38 2.53 -52.53
N GLN A 275 -8.87 1.92 -53.62
CA GLN A 275 -10.17 1.26 -53.60
C GLN A 275 -10.15 -0.10 -52.87
N SER A 276 -9.00 -0.77 -52.79
CA SER A 276 -8.84 -2.06 -52.11
C SER A 276 -8.63 -1.96 -50.60
N GLU A 277 -8.57 -0.74 -50.04
CA GLU A 277 -8.32 -0.48 -48.62
C GLU A 277 -9.61 -0.10 -47.89
N VAL A 278 -9.75 -0.57 -46.66
CA VAL A 278 -10.87 -0.20 -45.78
C VAL A 278 -10.44 0.99 -44.93
N ASN A 279 -11.17 2.10 -45.03
CA ASN A 279 -10.90 3.29 -44.23
C ASN A 279 -11.52 3.10 -42.84
N ILE A 280 -10.70 3.21 -41.79
CA ILE A 280 -11.12 2.99 -40.40
C ILE A 280 -10.74 4.20 -39.56
N ASN A 281 -11.74 4.90 -39.03
CA ASN A 281 -11.57 6.04 -38.13
C ASN A 281 -12.19 5.72 -36.77
N LEU A 282 -11.35 5.54 -35.75
CA LEU A 282 -11.80 5.14 -34.42
C LEU A 282 -11.73 6.30 -33.42
N ASP A 283 -12.66 6.34 -32.47
CA ASP A 283 -12.63 7.29 -31.36
C ASP A 283 -11.54 6.95 -30.34
N MET A 284 -10.44 7.71 -30.39
CA MET A 284 -9.31 7.56 -29.48
C MET A 284 -9.54 8.15 -28.07
N SER A 285 -10.71 8.74 -27.77
CA SER A 285 -11.01 9.33 -26.46
C SER A 285 -10.89 8.29 -25.32
N ASN A 286 -11.29 7.04 -25.60
CA ASN A 286 -11.08 5.90 -24.72
C ASN A 286 -10.08 4.92 -25.35
N GLN A 287 -8.81 5.04 -24.97
CA GLN A 287 -7.72 4.23 -25.49
C GLN A 287 -7.95 2.72 -25.33
N GLN A 288 -8.57 2.27 -24.24
CA GLN A 288 -8.79 0.83 -23.98
C GLN A 288 -9.80 0.24 -24.96
N ILE A 289 -10.95 0.92 -25.13
CA ILE A 289 -11.97 0.52 -26.11
C ILE A 289 -11.38 0.53 -27.51
N SER A 290 -10.67 1.60 -27.88
CA SER A 290 -10.03 1.74 -29.18
C SER A 290 -8.99 0.67 -29.48
N PHE A 291 -8.18 0.28 -28.49
CA PHE A 291 -7.19 -0.77 -28.63
C PHE A 291 -7.86 -2.15 -28.86
N MET A 292 -8.90 -2.45 -28.08
CA MET A 292 -9.66 -3.70 -28.22
C MET A 292 -10.40 -3.76 -29.56
N LEU A 293 -11.02 -2.65 -29.98
CA LEU A 293 -11.73 -2.56 -31.26
C LEU A 293 -10.75 -2.71 -32.44
N ARG A 294 -9.57 -2.07 -32.37
CA ARG A 294 -8.49 -2.27 -33.36
C ARG A 294 -8.04 -3.73 -33.43
N ARG A 295 -7.82 -4.38 -32.28
CA ARG A 295 -7.48 -5.82 -32.20
C ARG A 295 -8.56 -6.65 -32.90
N ASP A 296 -9.83 -6.41 -32.57
CA ASP A 296 -10.95 -7.19 -33.10
C ASP A 296 -11.12 -7.01 -34.61
N LEU A 297 -10.90 -5.80 -35.14
CA LEU A 297 -10.85 -5.52 -36.58
C LEU A 297 -9.75 -6.33 -37.27
N TYR A 298 -8.53 -6.30 -36.74
CA TYR A 298 -7.41 -7.06 -37.31
C TYR A 298 -7.65 -8.57 -37.27
N THR A 299 -8.12 -9.10 -36.13
CA THR A 299 -8.37 -10.54 -35.98
C THR A 299 -9.54 -10.99 -36.86
N ALA A 300 -10.59 -10.18 -37.03
CA ALA A 300 -11.69 -10.48 -37.95
C ALA A 300 -11.23 -10.52 -39.41
N TYR A 301 -10.30 -9.64 -39.80
CA TYR A 301 -9.73 -9.64 -41.14
C TYR A 301 -8.86 -10.86 -41.39
N GLU A 302 -8.03 -11.26 -40.40
CA GLU A 302 -7.23 -12.48 -40.48
C GLU A 302 -8.12 -13.74 -40.59
N GLU A 303 -9.19 -13.83 -39.80
CA GLU A 303 -10.18 -14.92 -39.86
C GLU A 303 -10.88 -14.98 -41.23
N LEU A 304 -11.22 -13.83 -41.81
CA LEU A 304 -11.75 -13.74 -43.17
C LEU A 304 -10.76 -14.28 -44.20
N GLY A 305 -9.48 -13.89 -44.10
CA GLY A 305 -8.43 -14.37 -44.98
C GLY A 305 -8.31 -15.90 -44.98
N HIS A 306 -8.43 -16.52 -43.81
CA HIS A 306 -8.45 -17.98 -43.66
C HIS A 306 -9.64 -18.64 -44.36
N VAL A 307 -10.86 -18.09 -44.18
CA VAL A 307 -12.08 -18.62 -44.83
C VAL A 307 -12.00 -18.49 -46.36
N TYR A 308 -11.53 -17.35 -46.86
CA TYR A 308 -11.34 -17.14 -48.30
C TYR A 308 -10.28 -18.07 -48.89
N ALA A 309 -9.16 -18.23 -48.20
CA ALA A 309 -8.10 -19.10 -48.66
C ALA A 309 -8.55 -20.56 -48.79
N GLU A 310 -9.32 -21.05 -47.82
CA GLU A 310 -9.91 -22.40 -47.87
C GLU A 310 -10.90 -22.55 -49.03
N LYS A 311 -11.78 -21.55 -49.23
CA LYS A 311 -12.78 -21.58 -50.31
C LYS A 311 -12.18 -21.60 -51.71
N PHE A 312 -11.07 -20.88 -51.93
CA PHE A 312 -10.43 -20.73 -53.23
C PHE A 312 -9.18 -21.62 -53.42
N GLY A 313 -8.84 -22.47 -52.45
CA GLY A 313 -7.63 -23.30 -52.49
C GLY A 313 -6.33 -22.49 -52.51
N LEU A 314 -6.38 -21.24 -52.04
CA LEU A 314 -5.23 -20.34 -51.96
C LEU A 314 -4.48 -20.61 -50.66
N ASN A 315 -3.18 -20.28 -50.64
CA ASN A 315 -2.44 -20.32 -49.39
C ASN A 315 -2.95 -19.21 -48.46
N PRO A 316 -3.44 -19.50 -47.24
CA PRO A 316 -3.94 -18.49 -46.30
C PRO A 316 -2.93 -17.41 -45.93
N GLU A 317 -1.64 -17.67 -46.14
CA GLU A 317 -0.58 -16.69 -45.92
C GLU A 317 -0.58 -15.55 -46.97
N LEU A 318 -1.28 -15.69 -48.11
CA LEU A 318 -1.37 -14.63 -49.12
C LEU A 318 -2.27 -13.45 -48.72
N LEU A 319 -3.24 -13.69 -47.83
CA LEU A 319 -4.22 -12.70 -47.37
C LEU A 319 -3.82 -12.07 -46.02
N LYS A 320 -2.75 -12.56 -45.40
CA LYS A 320 -2.23 -11.98 -44.16
C LYS A 320 -1.42 -10.73 -44.46
N ILE A 321 -1.51 -9.77 -43.54
CA ILE A 321 -0.55 -8.66 -43.48
C ILE A 321 0.86 -9.29 -43.45
N PRO A 322 1.86 -8.78 -44.20
CA PRO A 322 3.20 -9.36 -44.31
C PRO A 322 4.05 -9.21 -43.03
N ILE A 323 3.42 -9.39 -41.87
CA ILE A 323 3.99 -9.39 -40.53
C ILE A 323 3.46 -10.66 -39.86
N ARG A 324 4.35 -11.65 -39.71
CA ARG A 324 3.98 -12.94 -39.11
C ARG A 324 4.14 -12.89 -37.60
N PHE A 325 3.02 -12.75 -36.89
CA PHE A 325 2.97 -12.98 -35.46
C PHE A 325 2.96 -14.50 -35.20
N ASN A 326 4.12 -15.04 -34.80
CA ASN A 326 4.21 -16.42 -34.36
C ASN A 326 3.49 -16.61 -33.01
N LYS A 327 3.23 -17.88 -32.64
CA LYS A 327 2.69 -18.20 -31.31
C LYS A 327 3.54 -17.51 -30.21
N PRO A 328 2.91 -16.84 -29.24
CA PRO A 328 3.63 -16.12 -28.20
C PRO A 328 4.51 -17.07 -27.40
N VAL A 329 5.68 -16.57 -26.98
CA VAL A 329 6.60 -17.34 -26.12
C VAL A 329 6.00 -17.54 -24.71
N TYR A 330 5.28 -16.53 -24.22
CA TYR A 330 4.61 -16.54 -22.91
C TYR A 330 3.22 -15.92 -23.02
N GLY A 331 2.28 -16.45 -22.24
CA GLY A 331 0.89 -15.98 -22.18
C GLY A 331 0.01 -16.47 -23.33
N PRO A 332 -1.32 -16.21 -23.25
CA PRO A 332 -2.27 -16.58 -24.29
C PRO A 332 -2.10 -15.70 -25.55
N PRO A 333 -2.54 -16.18 -26.73
CA PRO A 333 -2.48 -15.42 -27.99
C PRO A 333 -3.30 -14.12 -27.94
N VAL A 334 -4.39 -14.11 -27.17
CA VAL A 334 -5.16 -12.90 -26.85
C VAL A 334 -4.99 -12.65 -25.35
N PRO A 335 -4.15 -11.68 -24.94
CA PRO A 335 -3.89 -11.41 -23.54
C PRO A 335 -5.08 -10.71 -22.88
N ASN A 336 -5.41 -11.16 -21.67
CA ASN A 336 -6.39 -10.50 -20.80
C ASN A 336 -5.68 -9.56 -19.85
N PHE A 337 -6.24 -8.37 -19.61
CA PHE A 337 -5.66 -7.41 -18.68
C PHE A 337 -5.68 -7.93 -17.22
N THR A 338 -6.61 -8.82 -16.88
CA THR A 338 -6.69 -9.47 -15.57
C THR A 338 -5.40 -10.21 -15.23
N ASP A 339 -4.82 -10.96 -16.17
CA ASP A 339 -3.58 -11.73 -15.94
C ASP A 339 -2.37 -10.82 -15.66
N PHE A 340 -2.37 -9.61 -16.22
CA PHE A 340 -1.32 -8.64 -15.99
C PHE A 340 -1.42 -7.98 -14.60
N ALA A 341 -2.63 -7.61 -14.18
CA ALA A 341 -2.88 -6.80 -12.99
C ALA A 341 -3.20 -7.63 -11.73
N ALA A 342 -3.77 -8.83 -11.86
CA ALA A 342 -4.12 -9.70 -10.74
C ALA A 342 -2.96 -9.98 -9.77
N PRO A 343 -1.72 -10.28 -10.21
CA PRO A 343 -0.60 -10.51 -9.29
C PRO A 343 -0.35 -9.32 -8.35
N GLY A 344 -0.34 -8.12 -8.90
CA GLY A 344 -0.13 -6.91 -8.11
C GLY A 344 -1.28 -6.63 -7.15
N VAL A 345 -2.53 -6.87 -7.58
CA VAL A 345 -3.71 -6.68 -6.74
C VAL A 345 -3.78 -7.69 -5.60
N MET A 346 -3.37 -8.94 -5.82
CA MET A 346 -3.27 -9.92 -4.74
C MET A 346 -2.33 -9.45 -3.63
N LEU A 347 -1.15 -8.94 -4.00
CA LEU A 347 -0.18 -8.41 -3.05
C LEU A 347 -0.71 -7.16 -2.35
N THR A 348 -1.30 -6.20 -3.06
CA THR A 348 -1.82 -5.00 -2.38
C THR A 348 -2.96 -5.30 -1.41
N ILE A 349 -3.85 -6.22 -1.75
CA ILE A 349 -4.92 -6.66 -0.85
C ILE A 349 -4.31 -7.22 0.44
N ILE A 350 -3.36 -8.15 0.32
CA ILE A 350 -2.75 -8.82 1.48
C ILE A 350 -1.90 -7.84 2.30
N PHE A 351 -1.05 -7.05 1.66
CA PHE A 351 -0.22 -6.04 2.30
C PHE A 351 -1.06 -5.04 3.11
N PHE A 352 -2.03 -4.36 2.49
CA PHE A 352 -2.78 -3.30 3.17
C PHE A 352 -3.79 -3.84 4.17
N LEU A 353 -4.30 -5.05 3.98
CA LEU A 353 -5.11 -5.71 4.99
C LEU A 353 -4.27 -6.03 6.23
N ALA A 354 -3.06 -6.57 6.04
CA ALA A 354 -2.13 -6.78 7.15
C ALA A 354 -1.81 -5.46 7.87
N VAL A 355 -1.56 -4.36 7.14
CA VAL A 355 -1.33 -3.03 7.73
C VAL A 355 -2.51 -2.57 8.58
N ALA A 356 -3.73 -2.67 8.05
CA ALA A 356 -4.95 -2.25 8.75
C ALA A 356 -5.18 -3.08 10.03
N LEU A 357 -4.97 -4.40 9.94
CA LEU A 357 -5.12 -5.31 11.08
C LEU A 357 -4.12 -5.03 12.18
N THR A 358 -2.84 -4.93 11.83
CA THR A 358 -1.77 -4.76 12.80
C THR A 358 -1.83 -3.37 13.44
N SER A 359 -2.00 -2.32 12.65
CA SER A 359 -2.06 -0.95 13.17
C SER A 359 -3.30 -0.72 14.03
N GLY A 360 -4.46 -1.21 13.61
CA GLY A 360 -5.71 -1.13 14.37
C GLY A 360 -5.63 -1.88 15.70
N ALA A 361 -5.20 -3.14 15.69
CA ALA A 361 -5.06 -3.95 16.92
C ALA A 361 -4.10 -3.28 17.93
N MET A 362 -2.97 -2.77 17.45
CA MET A 362 -1.98 -2.13 18.31
C MET A 362 -2.47 -0.79 18.89
N LEU A 363 -3.18 0.03 18.10
CA LEU A 363 -3.74 1.29 18.58
C LEU A 363 -4.89 1.09 19.56
N VAL A 364 -5.75 0.10 19.35
CA VAL A 364 -6.80 -0.26 20.31
C VAL A 364 -6.17 -0.69 21.64
N GLU A 365 -5.17 -1.57 21.62
CA GLU A 365 -4.49 -2.00 22.86
C GLU A 365 -3.77 -0.84 23.58
N ARG A 366 -3.26 0.13 22.82
CA ARG A 366 -2.66 1.35 23.38
C ARG A 366 -3.72 2.25 24.02
N ASN A 367 -4.80 2.53 23.31
CA ASN A 367 -5.86 3.43 23.75
C ASN A 367 -6.62 2.88 24.97
N GLU A 368 -6.73 1.56 25.09
CA GLU A 368 -7.34 0.90 26.26
C GLU A 368 -6.37 0.78 27.46
N GLY A 369 -5.12 1.23 27.33
CA GLY A 369 -4.10 1.16 28.37
C GLY A 369 -3.60 -0.26 28.66
N ILE A 370 -3.94 -1.25 27.82
CA ILE A 370 -3.50 -2.64 27.96
C ILE A 370 -1.99 -2.75 27.75
N MET A 371 -1.47 -2.02 26.76
CA MET A 371 -0.04 -1.99 26.46
C MET A 371 0.78 -1.47 27.64
N GLU A 372 0.33 -0.41 28.31
CA GLU A 372 1.02 0.17 29.47
C GLU A 372 1.03 -0.79 30.67
N ARG A 373 -0.08 -1.46 30.95
CA ARG A 373 -0.18 -2.48 32.01
C ARG A 373 0.79 -3.64 31.78
N GLY A 374 0.95 -4.07 30.51
CA GLY A 374 1.94 -5.09 30.15
C GLY A 374 3.37 -4.62 30.37
N LEU A 375 3.68 -3.37 30.02
CA LEU A 375 5.03 -2.81 30.25
C LEU A 375 5.36 -2.72 31.75
N VAL A 376 4.38 -2.38 32.60
CA VAL A 376 4.56 -2.32 34.07
C VAL A 376 4.78 -3.71 34.68
N SER A 377 4.22 -4.77 34.11
CA SER A 377 4.47 -6.14 34.58
C SER A 377 5.81 -6.73 34.11
N GLY A 378 6.67 -5.91 33.47
CA GLY A 378 7.98 -6.32 33.00
C GLY A 378 7.98 -7.01 31.63
N ILE A 379 6.90 -6.88 30.85
CA ILE A 379 6.85 -7.31 29.46
C ILE A 379 7.58 -6.27 28.59
N THR A 380 8.44 -6.73 27.68
CA THR A 380 9.16 -5.83 26.77
C THR A 380 8.31 -5.46 25.54
N GLY A 381 8.56 -4.30 24.95
CA GLY A 381 7.85 -3.90 23.71
C GLY A 381 8.10 -4.89 22.55
N VAL A 382 9.28 -5.52 22.51
CA VAL A 382 9.63 -6.53 21.51
C VAL A 382 8.80 -7.81 21.70
N GLU A 383 8.53 -8.21 22.95
CA GLU A 383 7.63 -9.33 23.25
C GLU A 383 6.19 -9.05 22.76
N ILE A 384 5.69 -7.82 22.93
CA ILE A 384 4.35 -7.44 22.44
C ILE A 384 4.28 -7.50 20.91
N LEU A 385 5.26 -6.91 20.21
CA LEU A 385 5.30 -6.91 18.74
C LEU A 385 5.35 -8.33 18.19
N THR A 386 6.24 -9.16 18.72
CA THR A 386 6.41 -10.53 18.24
C THR A 386 5.22 -11.43 18.56
N ALA A 387 4.55 -11.23 19.69
CA ALA A 387 3.28 -11.90 19.95
C ALA A 387 2.21 -11.54 18.91
N HIS A 388 2.10 -10.25 18.54
CA HIS A 388 1.19 -9.82 17.46
C HIS A 388 1.54 -10.47 16.13
N VAL A 389 2.82 -10.45 15.71
CA VAL A 389 3.28 -11.12 14.47
C VAL A 389 2.88 -12.58 14.45
N ILE A 390 3.16 -13.34 15.52
CA ILE A 390 2.87 -14.77 15.61
C ILE A 390 1.36 -15.02 15.50
N THR A 391 0.55 -14.24 16.22
CA THR A 391 -0.91 -14.45 16.22
C THR A 391 -1.58 -14.06 14.91
N GLN A 392 -1.14 -12.95 14.29
CA GLN A 392 -1.71 -12.46 13.05
C GLN A 392 -1.21 -13.25 11.82
N PHE A 393 -0.04 -13.90 11.93
CA PHE A 393 0.50 -14.78 10.87
C PHE A 393 -0.48 -15.89 10.48
N LEU A 394 -1.19 -16.50 11.43
CA LEU A 394 -2.17 -17.56 11.13
C LEU A 394 -3.37 -17.02 10.33
N VAL A 395 -3.86 -15.84 10.68
CA VAL A 395 -4.97 -15.19 9.96
C VAL A 395 -4.52 -14.81 8.55
N MET A 396 -3.33 -14.21 8.44
CA MET A 396 -2.75 -13.81 7.18
C MET A 396 -2.49 -15.02 6.27
N LEU A 397 -1.95 -16.12 6.79
CA LEU A 397 -1.76 -17.37 6.03
C LEU A 397 -3.09 -17.87 5.44
N GLY A 398 -4.16 -17.86 6.25
CA GLY A 398 -5.49 -18.22 5.78
C GLY A 398 -5.99 -17.29 4.67
N GLN A 399 -5.83 -15.98 4.83
CA GLN A 399 -6.21 -14.99 3.82
C GLN A 399 -5.42 -15.15 2.53
N SER A 400 -4.10 -15.34 2.60
CA SER A 400 -3.24 -15.57 1.44
C SER A 400 -3.67 -16.81 0.66
N VAL A 401 -3.95 -17.92 1.34
CA VAL A 401 -4.47 -19.14 0.70
C VAL A 401 -5.81 -18.89 0.04
N MET A 402 -6.72 -18.15 0.68
CA MET A 402 -8.04 -17.84 0.10
C MET A 402 -7.92 -16.93 -1.12
N VAL A 403 -7.12 -15.86 -1.06
CA VAL A 403 -6.94 -14.93 -2.19
C VAL A 403 -6.34 -15.64 -3.40
N VAL A 404 -5.26 -16.40 -3.20
CA VAL A 404 -4.61 -17.18 -4.27
C VAL A 404 -5.57 -18.25 -4.79
N GLY A 405 -6.27 -18.96 -3.90
CA GLY A 405 -7.22 -20.00 -4.27
C GLY A 405 -8.38 -19.48 -5.13
N PHE A 406 -8.98 -18.35 -4.76
CA PHE A 406 -10.05 -17.73 -5.56
C PHE A 406 -9.53 -17.23 -6.90
N ALA A 407 -8.36 -16.58 -6.93
CA ALA A 407 -7.81 -16.09 -8.19
C ALA A 407 -7.51 -17.21 -9.19
N LEU A 408 -6.90 -18.31 -8.72
CA LEU A 408 -6.51 -19.42 -9.59
C LEU A 408 -7.68 -20.35 -9.93
N PHE A 409 -8.49 -20.75 -8.95
CA PHE A 409 -9.52 -21.79 -9.18
C PHE A 409 -10.90 -21.24 -9.59
N VAL A 410 -11.25 -20.00 -9.21
CA VAL A 410 -12.57 -19.43 -9.51
C VAL A 410 -12.52 -18.53 -10.74
N PHE A 411 -11.45 -17.74 -10.89
CA PHE A 411 -11.30 -16.79 -12.00
C PHE A 411 -10.34 -17.24 -13.10
N ASP A 412 -9.75 -18.44 -12.97
CA ASP A 412 -8.88 -19.06 -13.97
C ASP A 412 -7.72 -18.14 -14.41
N VAL A 413 -7.15 -17.39 -13.45
CA VAL A 413 -5.95 -16.57 -13.71
C VAL A 413 -4.82 -17.50 -14.12
N THR A 414 -4.18 -17.18 -15.25
CA THR A 414 -3.15 -18.05 -15.82
C THR A 414 -1.99 -18.26 -14.84
N ASN A 415 -1.69 -19.52 -14.56
CA ASN A 415 -0.55 -19.91 -13.73
C ASN A 415 0.26 -21.03 -14.39
N HIS A 416 1.50 -20.69 -14.77
CA HIS A 416 2.49 -21.63 -15.26
C HIS A 416 3.56 -22.02 -14.22
N GLY A 417 3.55 -21.36 -13.05
CA GLY A 417 4.53 -21.55 -11.99
C GLY A 417 4.05 -22.48 -10.87
N ASP A 418 4.99 -22.79 -9.98
CA ASP A 418 4.70 -23.55 -8.76
C ASP A 418 3.95 -22.66 -7.74
N VAL A 419 2.75 -23.10 -7.37
CA VAL A 419 1.84 -22.40 -6.46
C VAL A 419 2.44 -22.23 -5.06
N ILE A 420 3.37 -23.12 -4.64
CA ILE A 420 4.01 -23.02 -3.32
C ILE A 420 4.85 -21.74 -3.25
N TRP A 421 5.64 -21.45 -4.29
CA TRP A 421 6.44 -20.23 -4.34
C TRP A 421 5.57 -18.97 -4.40
N VAL A 422 4.47 -19.02 -5.16
CA VAL A 422 3.45 -17.96 -5.13
C VAL A 422 2.95 -17.70 -3.71
N LEU A 423 2.56 -18.77 -3.00
CA LEU A 423 2.05 -18.65 -1.63
C LEU A 423 3.11 -18.10 -0.67
N VAL A 424 4.36 -18.57 -0.74
CA VAL A 424 5.45 -18.08 0.10
C VAL A 424 5.69 -16.58 -0.12
N LEU A 425 5.69 -16.12 -1.37
CA LEU A 425 5.88 -14.71 -1.68
C LEU A 425 4.74 -13.84 -1.14
N VAL A 426 3.48 -14.28 -1.30
CA VAL A 426 2.30 -13.57 -0.77
C VAL A 426 2.29 -13.54 0.75
N VAL A 427 2.74 -14.61 1.41
CA VAL A 427 2.87 -14.66 2.88
C VAL A 427 3.97 -13.71 3.36
N LEU A 428 5.11 -13.64 2.67
CA LEU A 428 6.17 -12.68 2.97
C LEU A 428 5.70 -11.23 2.78
N ASP A 429 4.91 -10.97 1.75
CA ASP A 429 4.28 -9.67 1.52
C ASP A 429 3.32 -9.29 2.65
N GLY A 430 2.50 -10.24 3.13
CA GLY A 430 1.67 -10.06 4.33
C GLY A 430 2.50 -9.77 5.58
N MET A 431 3.63 -10.44 5.78
CA MET A 431 4.57 -10.13 6.87
C MET A 431 5.16 -8.72 6.74
N CYS A 432 5.52 -8.31 5.54
CA CYS A 432 6.00 -6.95 5.25
C CYS A 432 4.91 -5.92 5.62
N GLY A 433 3.67 -6.16 5.20
CA GLY A 433 2.50 -5.35 5.57
C GLY A 433 2.29 -5.24 7.09
N MET A 434 2.40 -6.35 7.83
CA MET A 434 2.32 -6.32 9.30
C MET A 434 3.41 -5.43 9.90
N THR A 435 4.66 -5.57 9.46
CA THR A 435 5.77 -4.74 9.96
C THR A 435 5.59 -3.26 9.63
N PHE A 436 5.08 -2.93 8.44
CA PHE A 436 4.73 -1.56 8.09
C PHE A 436 3.57 -1.03 8.97
N GLY A 437 2.57 -1.87 9.26
CA GLY A 437 1.49 -1.57 10.21
C GLY A 437 1.99 -1.20 11.61
N PHE A 438 3.05 -1.87 12.10
CA PHE A 438 3.66 -1.46 13.36
C PHE A 438 4.34 -0.09 13.29
N VAL A 439 5.04 0.21 12.19
CA VAL A 439 5.64 1.55 11.99
C VAL A 439 4.55 2.62 12.01
N VAL A 440 3.45 2.42 11.27
CA VAL A 440 2.28 3.29 11.28
C VAL A 440 1.72 3.47 12.69
N SER A 441 1.64 2.39 13.47
CA SER A 441 1.14 2.42 14.85
C SER A 441 2.04 3.17 15.84
N CYS A 442 3.34 3.26 15.54
CA CYS A 442 4.30 3.97 16.38
C CYS A 442 4.29 5.48 16.10
N VAL A 443 4.14 5.86 14.83
CA VAL A 443 4.14 7.25 14.36
C VAL A 443 2.84 7.96 14.72
N THR A 444 1.72 7.24 14.82
CA THR A 444 0.41 7.82 15.07
C THR A 444 -0.11 7.53 16.47
N ASP A 445 -0.78 8.50 17.08
CA ASP A 445 -1.40 8.36 18.41
C ASP A 445 -2.91 8.08 18.35
N SER A 446 -3.54 8.33 17.20
CA SER A 446 -4.98 8.22 17.00
C SER A 446 -5.32 7.23 15.88
N GLU A 447 -6.35 6.41 16.09
CA GLU A 447 -6.80 5.38 15.15
C GLU A 447 -7.21 5.98 13.81
N ARG A 448 -7.81 7.19 13.85
CA ARG A 448 -8.21 7.93 12.65
C ARG A 448 -6.98 8.35 11.83
N ASN A 449 -5.94 8.84 12.49
CA ASN A 449 -4.71 9.26 11.82
C ASN A 449 -3.94 8.08 11.23
N ALA A 450 -3.92 6.93 11.94
CA ALA A 450 -3.34 5.69 11.43
C ALA A 450 -4.06 5.23 10.16
N THR A 451 -5.39 5.25 10.17
CA THR A 451 -6.21 4.89 9.01
C THR A 451 -5.95 5.82 7.83
N TYR A 452 -5.84 7.14 8.05
CA TYR A 452 -5.50 8.09 6.98
C TYR A 452 -4.08 7.91 6.45
N LEU A 453 -3.11 7.55 7.29
CA LEU A 453 -1.75 7.25 6.83
C LEU A 453 -1.70 5.96 6.01
N ALA A 454 -2.44 4.93 6.42
CA ALA A 454 -2.57 3.68 5.66
C ALA A 454 -3.26 3.91 4.31
N LEU A 455 -4.38 4.66 4.29
CA LEU A 455 -5.09 5.00 3.05
C LEU A 455 -4.28 5.94 2.15
N GLY A 456 -3.56 6.89 2.76
CA GLY A 456 -2.67 7.83 2.04
C GLY A 456 -1.46 7.15 1.42
N SER A 457 -0.98 6.04 2.01
CA SER A 457 0.07 5.20 1.42
C SER A 457 -0.47 4.19 0.40
N PHE A 458 -1.74 3.77 0.50
CA PHE A 458 -2.38 2.84 -0.44
C PHE A 458 -2.30 3.29 -1.90
N LEU A 459 -2.78 4.50 -2.22
CA LEU A 459 -2.85 4.97 -3.61
C LEU A 459 -1.46 5.11 -4.27
N PRO A 460 -0.45 5.74 -3.64
CA PRO A 460 0.90 5.79 -4.19
C PRO A 460 1.50 4.41 -4.47
N PHE A 461 1.28 3.44 -3.58
CA PHE A 461 1.79 2.09 -3.78
C PHE A 461 1.13 1.41 -4.99
N VAL A 462 -0.19 1.52 -5.12
CA VAL A 462 -0.92 0.97 -6.28
C VAL A 462 -0.43 1.56 -7.60
N MET A 463 -0.15 2.87 -7.63
CA MET A 463 0.30 3.57 -8.83
C MET A 463 1.78 3.31 -9.15
N LEU A 464 2.66 3.31 -8.15
CA LEU A 464 4.11 3.27 -8.34
C LEU A 464 4.69 1.86 -8.37
N CYS A 465 4.06 0.86 -7.74
CA CYS A 465 4.62 -0.51 -7.68
C CYS A 465 4.36 -1.35 -8.94
N GLY A 466 3.87 -0.73 -10.01
CA GLY A 466 3.69 -1.39 -11.29
C GLY A 466 2.53 -2.38 -11.32
N ILE A 467 1.48 -2.17 -10.51
CA ILE A 467 0.32 -3.06 -10.38
C ILE A 467 -0.65 -2.85 -11.55
N ILE A 468 -1.03 -1.60 -11.81
CA ILE A 468 -1.96 -1.24 -12.91
C ILE A 468 -1.20 -1.01 -14.22
N TRP A 469 -0.04 -0.36 -14.15
CA TRP A 469 0.73 0.02 -15.33
C TRP A 469 2.18 -0.44 -15.22
N PRO A 470 2.83 -0.89 -16.31
CA PRO A 470 4.24 -1.30 -16.26
C PRO A 470 5.17 -0.16 -15.81
N VAL A 471 6.15 -0.47 -14.95
CA VAL A 471 7.14 0.47 -14.40
C VAL A 471 7.98 1.14 -15.50
N GLN A 472 8.13 0.49 -16.65
CA GLN A 472 8.84 1.01 -17.81
C GLN A 472 8.16 2.24 -18.43
N GLY A 473 6.84 2.40 -18.23
CA GLY A 473 6.08 3.55 -18.73
C GLY A 473 6.12 4.79 -17.82
N MET A 474 6.79 4.71 -16.65
CA MET A 474 6.84 5.82 -15.70
C MET A 474 7.93 6.84 -16.06
N HIS A 475 7.69 8.11 -15.70
CA HIS A 475 8.71 9.15 -15.77
C HIS A 475 9.96 8.77 -14.96
N THR A 476 11.15 9.14 -15.43
CA THR A 476 12.45 8.69 -14.88
C THR A 476 12.58 8.87 -13.36
N ILE A 477 12.11 10.00 -12.82
CA ILE A 477 12.14 10.27 -11.37
C ILE A 477 11.28 9.27 -10.59
N LEU A 478 10.02 9.09 -11.03
CA LEU A 478 9.08 8.18 -10.38
C LEU A 478 9.52 6.72 -10.52
N ARG A 479 10.13 6.38 -11.67
CA ARG A 479 10.75 5.07 -11.89
C ARG A 479 11.80 4.81 -10.82
N THR A 480 12.74 5.71 -10.55
CA THR A 480 13.77 5.53 -9.51
C THR A 480 13.15 5.33 -8.11
N ILE A 481 12.12 6.11 -7.77
CA ILE A 481 11.39 5.96 -6.50
C ILE A 481 10.70 4.59 -6.41
N SER A 482 10.07 4.15 -7.50
CA SER A 482 9.38 2.86 -7.58
C SER A 482 10.32 1.69 -7.24
N TRP A 483 11.56 1.69 -7.72
CA TRP A 483 12.54 0.64 -7.39
C TRP A 483 12.90 0.57 -5.91
N PHE A 484 12.68 1.64 -5.15
CA PHE A 484 12.90 1.65 -3.70
C PHE A 484 11.67 1.13 -2.92
N LEU A 485 10.47 1.12 -3.51
CA LEU A 485 9.27 0.66 -2.80
C LEU A 485 9.27 -0.87 -2.60
N PRO A 486 8.76 -1.38 -1.45
CA PRO A 486 8.81 -2.80 -1.12
C PRO A 486 8.03 -3.67 -2.11
N LEU A 487 6.87 -3.18 -2.57
CA LEU A 487 5.89 -3.92 -3.39
C LEU A 487 6.28 -4.02 -4.88
N THR A 488 7.23 -3.23 -5.37
CA THR A 488 7.57 -3.17 -6.81
C THR A 488 8.21 -4.47 -7.30
N LEU A 489 9.26 -4.91 -6.61
CA LEU A 489 10.02 -6.11 -6.98
C LEU A 489 9.23 -7.40 -6.72
N SER A 490 8.40 -7.42 -5.66
CA SER A 490 7.52 -8.57 -5.40
C SER A 490 6.43 -8.69 -6.46
N THR A 491 5.86 -7.58 -6.93
CA THR A 491 4.84 -7.58 -8.00
C THR A 491 5.42 -8.10 -9.32
N GLU A 492 6.63 -7.69 -9.69
CA GLU A 492 7.31 -8.23 -10.88
C GLU A 492 7.61 -9.73 -10.73
N SER A 493 8.08 -10.14 -9.55
CA SER A 493 8.39 -11.54 -9.25
C SER A 493 7.15 -12.43 -9.33
N LEU A 494 6.04 -12.01 -8.70
CA LEU A 494 4.80 -12.77 -8.72
C LEU A 494 4.22 -12.85 -10.13
N ARG A 495 4.25 -11.74 -10.90
CA ARG A 495 3.82 -11.71 -12.30
C ARG A 495 4.65 -12.65 -13.18
N THR A 496 5.96 -12.69 -13.00
CA THR A 496 6.83 -13.57 -13.78
C THR A 496 6.66 -15.04 -13.43
N ILE A 497 6.39 -15.38 -12.16
CA ILE A 497 6.04 -16.76 -11.77
C ILE A 497 4.72 -17.18 -12.43
N LEU A 498 3.65 -16.37 -12.31
CA LEU A 498 2.33 -16.72 -12.82
C LEU A 498 2.31 -16.79 -14.36
N ALA A 499 2.78 -15.75 -15.05
CA ALA A 499 2.69 -15.65 -16.51
C ALA A 499 3.78 -16.45 -17.26
N LYS A 500 4.98 -16.60 -16.68
CA LYS A 500 6.11 -17.26 -17.37
C LYS A 500 6.55 -18.59 -16.76
N GLY A 501 6.10 -18.92 -15.55
CA GLY A 501 6.52 -20.15 -14.86
C GLY A 501 7.99 -20.18 -14.44
N TRP A 502 8.61 -19.01 -14.21
CA TRP A 502 10.02 -18.94 -13.84
C TRP A 502 10.27 -19.45 -12.42
N ALA A 503 11.32 -20.26 -12.26
CA ALA A 503 11.76 -20.77 -10.97
C ALA A 503 12.44 -19.68 -10.12
N ILE A 504 12.56 -19.94 -8.81
CA ILE A 504 13.21 -19.04 -7.84
C ILE A 504 14.67 -18.67 -8.19
N HIS A 505 15.37 -19.52 -8.95
CA HIS A 505 16.74 -19.26 -9.38
C HIS A 505 16.85 -18.12 -10.40
N SER A 506 15.75 -17.73 -11.04
CA SER A 506 15.78 -16.58 -11.95
C SER A 506 16.03 -15.27 -11.17
N PRO A 507 16.88 -14.38 -11.68
CA PRO A 507 17.31 -13.19 -10.95
C PRO A 507 16.14 -12.24 -10.65
N THR A 508 15.15 -12.16 -11.56
CA THR A 508 13.96 -11.31 -11.36
C THR A 508 13.10 -11.82 -10.21
N VAL A 509 12.84 -13.12 -10.17
CA VAL A 509 12.04 -13.74 -9.11
C VAL A 509 12.76 -13.65 -7.78
N PHE A 510 14.05 -13.98 -7.75
CA PHE A 510 14.86 -13.93 -6.53
C PHE A 510 14.94 -12.52 -5.93
N ALA A 511 14.98 -11.48 -6.77
CA ALA A 511 15.00 -10.09 -6.32
C ALA A 511 13.75 -9.71 -5.50
N GLY A 512 12.56 -10.22 -5.83
CA GLY A 512 11.35 -9.97 -5.05
C GLY A 512 11.39 -10.55 -3.64
N TYR A 513 11.90 -11.78 -3.49
CA TYR A 513 12.05 -12.41 -2.17
C TYR A 513 13.06 -11.67 -1.29
N ILE A 514 14.21 -11.27 -1.87
CA ILE A 514 15.21 -10.48 -1.13
C ILE A 514 14.63 -9.13 -0.74
N SER A 515 13.96 -8.44 -1.66
CA SER A 515 13.34 -7.14 -1.39
C SER A 515 12.40 -7.22 -0.20
N MET A 516 11.51 -8.23 -0.17
CA MET A 516 10.59 -8.44 0.93
C MET A 516 11.31 -8.74 2.24
N GLY A 517 12.29 -9.64 2.23
CA GLY A 517 13.10 -9.94 3.41
C GLY A 517 13.81 -8.70 3.97
N LEU A 518 14.40 -7.88 3.09
CA LEU A 518 15.09 -6.65 3.47
C LEU A 518 14.11 -5.64 4.08
N TRP A 519 12.95 -5.41 3.46
CA TRP A 519 11.96 -4.45 3.95
C TRP A 519 11.31 -4.88 5.26
N ILE A 520 11.07 -6.18 5.47
CA ILE A 520 10.64 -6.72 6.77
C ILE A 520 11.65 -6.34 7.86
N ILE A 521 12.95 -6.53 7.62
CA ILE A 521 14.00 -6.17 8.59
C ILE A 521 14.01 -4.65 8.83
N VAL A 522 13.96 -3.84 7.76
CA VAL A 522 13.96 -2.38 7.86
C VAL A 522 12.77 -1.86 8.67
N PHE A 523 11.56 -2.34 8.41
CA PHE A 523 10.36 -1.94 9.16
C PHE A 523 10.35 -2.46 10.59
N MET A 524 10.87 -3.67 10.83
CA MET A 524 11.00 -4.20 12.18
C MET A 524 11.99 -3.36 13.02
N VAL A 525 13.16 -3.06 12.47
CA VAL A 525 14.18 -2.23 13.13
C VAL A 525 13.65 -0.83 13.38
N SER A 526 12.99 -0.20 12.40
CA SER A 526 12.43 1.14 12.56
C SER A 526 11.32 1.17 13.62
N SER A 527 10.45 0.16 13.68
CA SER A 527 9.44 0.03 14.72
C SER A 527 10.07 -0.09 16.13
N ILE A 528 11.10 -0.93 16.28
CA ILE A 528 11.81 -1.08 17.56
C ILE A 528 12.48 0.23 18.00
N LEU A 529 13.12 0.95 17.07
CA LEU A 529 13.75 2.24 17.34
C LEU A 529 12.71 3.29 17.76
N LEU A 530 11.60 3.41 17.04
CA LEU A 530 10.52 4.35 17.35
C LEU A 530 9.91 4.10 18.74
N ILE A 531 9.74 2.83 19.13
CA ILE A 531 9.26 2.47 20.48
C ILE A 531 10.27 2.87 21.57
N LYS A 532 11.58 2.78 21.31
CA LYS A 532 12.60 3.21 22.27
C LYS A 532 12.65 4.72 22.41
N PHE A 533 12.64 5.47 21.30
CA PHE A 533 12.73 6.94 21.33
C PHE A 533 11.50 7.60 21.95
N LYS A 534 10.30 7.06 21.75
CA LYS A 534 9.06 7.64 22.32
C LYS A 534 8.94 7.43 23.84
N LYS A 535 9.81 6.63 24.46
CA LYS A 535 9.84 6.37 25.91
C LYS A 535 10.84 7.26 26.69
N GLY A 536 11.71 7.99 26.00
CA GLY A 536 12.61 8.99 26.61
C GLY A 536 12.02 10.38 26.49
#